data_AF-A0A0X8XB28-F1
#
_entry.id   AF-A0A0X8XB28-F1
#
_cell.length_a   1.000
_cell.length_b   1.000
_cell.length_c   1.000
_cell.angle_alpha   90.00
_cell.angle_beta   90.00
_cell.angle_gamma   90.00
#
_symmetry.space_group_name_H-M   'P 1'
#
loop_
_entity.id
_entity.type
_entity.pdbx_description
1 polymer ?
#
loop_
_entity_poly.entity_id
_entity_poly.type
_entity_poly.pdbx_seq_one_letter_code
_entity_poly.pdbx_strand_id
1 'polypeptide(L)'
;MRSESHGDSTRRLGQYELATTQPNDPVWAIKLIRLRLASQHRLLHQALIHRPEQRQPIFCALEEIDRMRSHLRHSSQSLTLEQSRGYEGSATAAFFRGYTSLFPESLGFKSRNRRPPRDPVNAILSLGYALAHGDALRATMASGLDPAIGFLHQPAWGRDSLACDLTEIARSRVEQLTWHLFANRSLRAGDFSTDSDGEGVRLRKSARCNFFACWEAHAKLHRRWQKRAANTIASHCLHLGKSLNPGNSEYD
;
A
#
# COMPACT_ATOMS: atom_id res chain seq x y z
N MET A 1 14.22 34.37 -9.47
CA MET A 1 13.93 32.94 -9.19
C MET A 1 12.64 32.88 -8.36
N ARG A 2 11.47 32.98 -9.01
CA ARG A 2 10.18 32.82 -8.31
C ARG A 2 10.04 31.34 -7.98
N SER A 3 9.88 30.99 -6.71
CA SER A 3 9.72 29.60 -6.28
C SER A 3 8.45 29.02 -6.87
N GLU A 4 8.51 27.78 -7.36
CA GLU A 4 7.37 26.94 -7.77
C GLU A 4 6.31 26.72 -6.66
N SER A 5 6.47 27.37 -5.49
CA SER A 5 5.66 27.24 -4.29
C SER A 5 4.21 27.74 -4.42
N HIS A 6 3.90 28.57 -5.41
CA HIS A 6 2.51 29.04 -5.63
C HIS A 6 1.59 27.92 -6.12
N GLY A 7 2.12 26.99 -6.92
CA GLY A 7 1.35 25.82 -7.37
C GLY A 7 1.00 24.87 -6.21
N ASP A 8 1.84 24.82 -5.18
CA ASP A 8 1.66 23.93 -4.04
C ASP A 8 0.54 24.40 -3.11
N SER A 9 0.40 25.72 -2.87
CA SER A 9 -0.69 26.24 -2.04
C SER A 9 -2.05 26.00 -2.69
N THR A 10 -2.18 26.25 -4.00
CA THR A 10 -3.43 25.95 -4.74
C THR A 10 -3.77 24.46 -4.72
N ARG A 11 -2.78 23.58 -4.92
CA ARG A 11 -3.00 22.12 -4.81
C ARG A 11 -3.48 21.74 -3.41
N ARG A 12 -2.89 22.27 -2.35
CA ARG A 12 -3.29 21.94 -0.97
C ARG A 12 -4.68 22.43 -0.63
N LEU A 13 -5.06 23.64 -1.06
CA LEU A 13 -6.44 24.12 -0.90
C LEU A 13 -7.45 23.16 -1.53
N GLY A 14 -7.21 22.75 -2.78
CA GLY A 14 -8.07 21.75 -3.42
C GLY A 14 -7.98 20.37 -2.78
N GLN A 15 -6.83 19.97 -2.24
CA GLN A 15 -6.70 18.72 -1.49
C GLN A 15 -7.56 18.73 -0.22
N TYR A 16 -7.58 19.83 0.52
CA TYR A 16 -8.35 19.98 1.74
C TYR A 16 -9.85 19.97 1.45
N GLU A 17 -10.29 20.68 0.41
CA GLU A 17 -11.68 20.63 -0.07
C GLU A 17 -12.11 19.23 -0.51
N LEU A 18 -11.22 18.53 -1.22
CA LEU A 18 -11.49 17.15 -1.60
C LEU A 18 -11.59 16.24 -0.37
N ALA A 19 -10.74 16.44 0.64
CA ALA A 19 -10.72 15.60 1.84
C ALA A 19 -11.97 15.80 2.73
N THR A 20 -12.52 17.01 2.78
CA THR A 20 -13.76 17.30 3.53
C THR A 20 -15.00 16.72 2.85
N THR A 21 -14.98 16.54 1.53
CA THR A 21 -16.12 16.02 0.75
C THR A 21 -16.14 14.48 0.63
N GLN A 22 -14.98 13.80 0.73
CA GLN A 22 -14.86 12.33 0.56
C GLN A 22 -15.66 11.44 1.52
N PRO A 23 -15.94 11.79 2.79
CA PRO A 23 -16.66 10.87 3.68
C PRO A 23 -18.01 10.39 3.11
N ASN A 24 -18.66 11.24 2.30
CA ASN A 24 -19.95 10.97 1.66
C ASN A 24 -19.80 10.44 0.21
N ASP A 25 -18.67 10.69 -0.45
CA ASP A 25 -18.35 10.19 -1.79
C ASP A 25 -16.86 9.77 -1.90
N PRO A 26 -16.50 8.57 -1.41
CA PRO A 26 -15.10 8.16 -1.23
C PRO A 26 -14.47 7.62 -2.53
N VAL A 27 -14.66 8.32 -3.66
CA VAL A 27 -14.23 7.87 -4.99
C VAL A 27 -12.76 7.46 -5.02
N TRP A 28 -11.88 8.25 -4.38
CA TRP A 28 -10.44 7.96 -4.37
C TRP A 28 -10.10 6.78 -3.48
N ALA A 29 -10.73 6.67 -2.31
CA ALA A 29 -10.54 5.53 -1.43
C ALA A 29 -10.98 4.22 -2.13
N ILE A 30 -12.16 4.22 -2.78
CA ILE A 30 -12.65 3.07 -3.55
C ILE A 30 -11.70 2.71 -4.69
N LYS A 31 -11.17 3.70 -5.43
CA LYS A 31 -10.17 3.46 -6.49
C LYS A 31 -8.92 2.78 -5.93
N LEU A 32 -8.38 3.26 -4.82
CA LEU A 32 -7.20 2.68 -4.16
C LEU A 32 -7.47 1.25 -3.67
N ILE A 33 -8.60 1.02 -3.01
CA ILE A 33 -9.01 -0.31 -2.55
C ILE A 33 -9.14 -1.27 -3.75
N ARG A 34 -9.82 -0.86 -4.82
CA ARG A 34 -9.96 -1.69 -6.04
C ARG A 34 -8.60 -2.06 -6.64
N LEU A 35 -7.65 -1.13 -6.68
CA LEU A 35 -6.29 -1.41 -7.16
C LEU A 35 -5.56 -2.41 -6.25
N ARG A 36 -5.69 -2.26 -4.92
CA ARG A 36 -5.10 -3.17 -3.94
C ARG A 36 -5.66 -4.59 -4.08
N LEU A 37 -6.99 -4.74 -4.07
CA LEU A 37 -7.68 -6.03 -4.21
C LEU A 37 -7.37 -6.70 -5.55
N ALA A 38 -7.29 -5.92 -6.64
CA ALA A 38 -6.88 -6.44 -7.94
C ALA A 38 -5.45 -6.98 -7.94
N SER A 39 -4.55 -6.32 -7.22
CA SER A 39 -3.15 -6.71 -7.14
C SER A 39 -2.95 -7.94 -6.26
N GLN A 40 -3.63 -8.03 -5.12
CA GLN A 40 -3.64 -9.20 -4.24
C GLN A 40 -4.23 -10.44 -4.93
N HIS A 41 -5.37 -10.27 -5.62
CA HIS A 41 -5.96 -11.33 -6.42
C HIS A 41 -4.97 -11.83 -7.49
N ARG A 42 -4.32 -10.92 -8.22
CA ARG A 42 -3.33 -11.29 -9.25
C ARG A 42 -2.15 -12.07 -8.64
N LEU A 43 -1.67 -11.66 -7.48
CA LEU A 43 -0.57 -12.34 -6.79
C LEU A 43 -0.94 -13.77 -6.40
N LEU A 44 -2.12 -13.98 -5.80
CA LEU A 44 -2.60 -15.33 -5.46
C LEU A 44 -2.83 -16.20 -6.69
N HIS A 45 -3.37 -15.62 -7.77
CA HIS A 45 -3.55 -16.34 -9.03
C HIS A 45 -2.20 -16.73 -9.67
N GLN A 46 -1.18 -15.88 -9.58
CA GLN A 46 0.19 -16.23 -9.99
C GLN A 46 0.78 -17.32 -9.09
N ALA A 47 0.51 -17.27 -7.78
CA ALA A 47 0.95 -18.28 -6.84
C ALA A 47 0.36 -19.65 -7.15
N LEU A 48 -0.92 -19.73 -7.53
CA LEU A 48 -1.58 -20.98 -7.92
C LEU A 48 -0.86 -21.71 -9.06
N ILE A 49 -0.33 -20.96 -10.03
CA ILE A 49 0.42 -21.52 -11.17
C ILE A 49 1.74 -22.16 -10.71
N HIS A 50 2.41 -21.55 -9.74
CA HIS A 50 3.72 -22.00 -9.25
C HIS A 50 3.63 -22.99 -8.07
N ARG A 51 2.46 -23.06 -7.41
CA ARG A 51 2.19 -23.82 -6.19
C ARG A 51 0.83 -24.53 -6.27
N PRO A 52 0.60 -25.43 -7.25
CA PRO A 52 -0.67 -26.11 -7.43
C PRO A 52 -1.07 -26.98 -6.22
N GLU A 53 -0.10 -27.42 -5.40
CA GLU A 53 -0.34 -28.15 -4.16
C GLU A 53 -1.05 -27.31 -3.09
N GLN A 54 -0.98 -25.97 -3.18
CA GLN A 54 -1.66 -25.04 -2.28
C GLN A 54 -3.02 -24.55 -2.83
N ARG A 55 -3.61 -25.29 -3.76
CA ARG A 55 -4.84 -24.88 -4.47
C ARG A 55 -5.99 -24.53 -3.53
N GLN A 56 -6.30 -25.37 -2.55
CA GLN A 56 -7.45 -25.18 -1.67
C GLN A 56 -7.41 -23.85 -0.89
N PRO A 57 -6.36 -23.54 -0.08
CA PRO A 57 -6.31 -22.29 0.67
C PRO A 57 -6.27 -21.05 -0.24
N ILE A 58 -5.59 -21.14 -1.39
CA ILE A 58 -5.52 -20.04 -2.36
C ILE A 58 -6.89 -19.78 -2.99
N PHE A 59 -7.62 -20.84 -3.39
CA PHE A 59 -8.92 -20.70 -4.02
C PHE A 59 -9.95 -20.08 -3.08
N CYS A 60 -10.03 -20.54 -1.82
CA CYS A 60 -10.91 -19.94 -0.82
C CYS A 60 -10.59 -18.45 -0.57
N ALA A 61 -9.31 -18.08 -0.62
CA ALA A 61 -8.90 -16.67 -0.50
C ALA A 61 -9.33 -15.84 -1.73
N LEU A 62 -9.19 -16.40 -2.95
CA LEU A 62 -9.60 -15.75 -4.19
C LEU A 62 -11.12 -15.51 -4.23
N GLU A 63 -11.93 -16.51 -3.88
CA GLU A 63 -13.39 -16.38 -3.85
C GLU A 63 -13.86 -15.26 -2.92
N GLU A 64 -13.26 -15.15 -1.72
CA GLU A 64 -13.59 -14.08 -0.78
C GLU A 64 -13.19 -12.70 -1.33
N ILE A 65 -12.00 -12.59 -1.94
CA ILE A 65 -11.55 -11.34 -2.55
C ILE A 65 -12.49 -10.95 -3.70
N ASP A 66 -12.93 -11.89 -4.54
CA ASP A 66 -13.85 -11.63 -5.64
C ASP A 66 -15.23 -11.21 -5.14
N ARG A 67 -15.73 -11.80 -4.05
CA ARG A 67 -16.96 -11.35 -3.39
C ARG A 67 -16.83 -9.88 -2.95
N MET A 68 -15.75 -9.51 -2.27
CA MET A 68 -15.52 -8.12 -1.83
C MET A 68 -15.37 -7.16 -3.01
N ARG A 69 -14.71 -7.59 -4.09
CA ARG A 69 -14.62 -6.80 -5.33
C ARG A 69 -15.96 -6.60 -6.01
N SER A 70 -16.85 -7.60 -5.94
CA SER A 70 -18.21 -7.51 -6.46
C SER A 70 -19.02 -6.45 -5.69
N HIS A 71 -18.96 -6.46 -4.36
CA HIS A 71 -19.61 -5.44 -3.52
C HIS A 71 -19.12 -4.01 -3.85
N LEU A 72 -17.82 -3.83 -4.07
CA LEU A 72 -17.24 -2.54 -4.47
C LEU A 72 -17.61 -2.09 -5.90
N ARG A 73 -18.15 -2.97 -6.75
CA ARG A 73 -18.56 -2.68 -8.13
C ARG A 73 -20.06 -2.49 -8.28
N HIS A 74 -20.85 -3.28 -7.55
CA HIS A 74 -22.29 -3.45 -7.76
C HIS A 74 -23.15 -2.87 -6.64
N SER A 75 -22.57 -2.07 -5.74
CA SER A 75 -23.37 -1.36 -4.74
C SER A 75 -24.37 -0.44 -5.44
N SER A 76 -25.66 -0.70 -5.23
CA SER A 76 -26.77 0.12 -5.76
C SER A 76 -26.91 1.46 -5.04
N GLN A 77 -26.27 1.60 -3.87
CA GLN A 77 -26.19 2.82 -3.09
C GLN A 77 -24.73 3.32 -3.04
N SER A 78 -24.53 4.63 -2.87
CA SER A 78 -23.19 5.18 -2.64
C SER A 78 -22.60 4.55 -1.37
N LEU A 79 -21.42 3.94 -1.49
CA LEU A 79 -20.72 3.32 -0.36
C LEU A 79 -20.08 4.40 0.50
N THR A 80 -20.22 4.29 1.82
CA THR A 80 -19.47 5.13 2.75
C THR A 80 -18.01 4.71 2.80
N LEU A 81 -17.14 5.62 3.30
CA LEU A 81 -15.73 5.30 3.51
C LEU A 81 -15.54 4.12 4.47
N GLU A 82 -16.38 4.02 5.51
CA GLU A 82 -16.33 2.93 6.50
C GLU A 82 -16.68 1.58 5.87
N GLN A 83 -17.76 1.51 5.09
CA GLN A 83 -18.14 0.29 4.37
C GLN A 83 -17.03 -0.16 3.41
N SER A 84 -16.46 0.79 2.67
CA SER A 84 -15.35 0.55 1.75
C SER A 84 -14.13 -0.04 2.48
N ARG A 85 -13.78 0.49 3.66
CA ARG A 85 -12.70 -0.04 4.52
C ARG A 85 -13.03 -1.42 5.10
N GLY A 86 -14.30 -1.70 5.40
CA GLY A 86 -14.76 -3.02 5.83
C GLY A 86 -14.50 -4.09 4.76
N TYR A 87 -14.84 -3.81 3.50
CA TYR A 87 -14.56 -4.71 2.38
C TYR A 87 -13.06 -4.90 2.13
N GLU A 88 -12.28 -3.82 2.23
CA GLU A 88 -10.81 -3.90 2.14
C GLU A 88 -10.22 -4.79 3.24
N GLY A 89 -10.68 -4.63 4.48
CA GLY A 89 -10.22 -5.42 5.61
C GLY A 89 -10.53 -6.91 5.44
N SER A 90 -11.75 -7.25 5.03
CA SER A 90 -12.15 -8.64 4.77
C SER A 90 -11.32 -9.28 3.65
N ALA A 91 -11.16 -8.58 2.52
CA ALA A 91 -10.36 -9.06 1.40
C ALA A 91 -8.89 -9.23 1.78
N THR A 92 -8.31 -8.29 2.52
CA THR A 92 -6.93 -8.38 3.02
C THR A 92 -6.75 -9.56 3.98
N ALA A 93 -7.72 -9.81 4.87
CA ALA A 93 -7.68 -10.97 5.77
C ALA A 93 -7.71 -12.28 4.97
N ALA A 94 -8.56 -12.36 3.95
CA ALA A 94 -8.60 -13.52 3.05
C ALA A 94 -7.30 -13.71 2.28
N PHE A 95 -6.74 -12.62 1.74
CA PHE A 95 -5.45 -12.63 1.08
C PHE A 95 -4.37 -13.24 1.98
N PHE A 96 -4.24 -12.78 3.23
CA PHE A 96 -3.23 -13.30 4.13
C PHE A 96 -3.45 -14.77 4.52
N ARG A 97 -4.70 -15.27 4.56
CA ARG A 97 -4.98 -16.71 4.75
C ARG A 97 -4.47 -17.56 3.59
N GLY A 98 -4.63 -17.10 2.34
CA GLY A 98 -4.06 -17.77 1.17
C GLY A 98 -2.54 -17.62 1.12
N TYR A 99 -2.03 -16.43 1.44
CA TYR A 99 -0.62 -16.07 1.34
C TYR A 99 0.26 -16.84 2.35
N THR A 100 -0.24 -17.16 3.55
CA THR A 100 0.51 -17.96 4.55
C THR A 100 0.86 -19.36 4.03
N SER A 101 -0.02 -19.97 3.21
CA SER A 101 0.22 -21.29 2.61
C SER A 101 1.41 -21.33 1.65
N LEU A 102 1.89 -20.16 1.19
CA LEU A 102 3.01 -20.06 0.25
C LEU A 102 4.38 -20.21 0.90
N PHE A 103 4.44 -20.21 2.24
CA PHE A 103 5.68 -20.24 3.00
C PHE A 103 5.83 -21.57 3.75
N PRO A 104 7.06 -22.11 3.84
CA PRO A 104 7.32 -23.31 4.62
C PRO A 104 7.09 -23.04 6.12
N GLU A 105 6.66 -24.07 6.85
CA GLU A 105 6.39 -23.98 8.28
C GLU A 105 7.61 -23.56 9.11
N SER A 106 8.83 -23.87 8.64
CA SER A 106 10.08 -23.46 9.26
C SER A 106 10.28 -21.94 9.37
N LEU A 107 9.50 -21.13 8.63
CA LEU A 107 9.49 -19.68 8.77
C LEU A 107 8.47 -19.19 9.81
N GLY A 108 7.61 -20.03 10.35
CA GLY A 108 6.67 -19.66 11.42
C GLY A 108 5.58 -18.64 11.03
N PHE A 109 5.41 -18.34 9.74
CA PHE A 109 4.47 -17.32 9.29
C PHE A 109 3.01 -17.82 9.33
N LYS A 110 2.28 -17.45 10.39
CA LYS A 110 0.86 -17.85 10.59
C LYS A 110 -0.15 -16.75 10.24
N SER A 111 0.23 -15.48 10.35
CA SER A 111 -0.62 -14.33 10.00
C SER A 111 0.20 -13.05 9.91
N ARG A 112 -0.38 -11.96 9.36
CA ARG A 112 0.30 -10.66 9.33
C ARG A 112 0.35 -10.02 10.73
N ASN A 113 1.54 -9.74 11.24
CA ASN A 113 1.76 -9.11 12.55
C ASN A 113 2.77 -7.94 12.45
N ARG A 114 2.42 -6.76 12.96
CA ARG A 114 3.17 -5.52 12.64
C ARG A 114 4.31 -5.19 13.61
N ARG A 115 4.04 -5.12 14.91
CA ARG A 115 4.99 -4.56 15.89
C ARG A 115 4.92 -5.30 17.25
N PRO A 116 6.01 -5.93 17.70
CA PRO A 116 7.19 -6.29 16.88
C PRO A 116 6.85 -7.42 15.87
N PRO A 117 7.48 -7.48 14.67
CA PRO A 117 7.36 -8.64 13.79
C PRO A 117 7.83 -9.91 14.51
N ARG A 118 7.08 -11.00 14.44
CA ARG A 118 7.37 -12.22 15.23
C ARG A 118 8.00 -13.34 14.42
N ASP A 119 8.17 -13.14 13.12
CA ASP A 119 8.73 -14.12 12.21
C ASP A 119 9.46 -13.45 11.03
N PRO A 120 10.34 -14.19 10.32
CA PRO A 120 11.07 -13.69 9.16
C PRO A 120 10.21 -13.03 8.06
N VAL A 121 9.03 -13.59 7.76
CA VAL A 121 8.16 -13.08 6.69
C VAL A 121 7.57 -11.74 7.09
N ASN A 122 7.06 -11.63 8.32
CA ASN A 122 6.57 -10.36 8.87
C ASN A 122 7.68 -9.32 9.02
N ALA A 123 8.92 -9.71 9.33
CA ALA A 123 10.05 -8.80 9.36
C ALA A 123 10.32 -8.17 7.98
N ILE A 124 10.32 -8.99 6.92
CA ILE A 124 10.50 -8.50 5.54
C ILE A 124 9.31 -7.67 5.06
N LEU A 125 8.07 -8.09 5.32
CA LEU A 125 6.88 -7.31 4.98
C LEU A 125 6.89 -5.95 5.69
N SER A 126 7.23 -5.90 6.98
CA SER A 126 7.29 -4.65 7.74
C SER A 126 8.41 -3.72 7.24
N LEU A 127 9.60 -4.26 6.95
CA LEU A 127 10.71 -3.50 6.37
C LEU A 127 10.33 -2.95 4.98
N GLY A 128 9.80 -3.81 4.09
CA GLY A 128 9.39 -3.41 2.75
C GLY A 128 8.25 -2.38 2.74
N TYR A 129 7.26 -2.50 3.64
CA TYR A 129 6.22 -1.49 3.79
C TYR A 129 6.77 -0.15 4.30
N ALA A 130 7.74 -0.17 5.21
CA ALA A 130 8.38 1.07 5.67
C ALA A 130 9.16 1.77 4.54
N LEU A 131 9.88 1.01 3.70
CA LEU A 131 10.59 1.56 2.53
C LEU A 131 9.62 2.10 1.48
N ALA A 132 8.55 1.35 1.16
CA ALA A 132 7.50 1.79 0.25
C ALA A 132 6.78 3.05 0.74
N HIS A 133 6.59 3.19 2.06
CA HIS A 133 6.06 4.40 2.67
C HIS A 133 6.99 5.60 2.50
N GLY A 134 8.31 5.41 2.71
CA GLY A 134 9.28 6.46 2.43
C GLY A 134 9.27 6.91 0.96
N ASP A 135 9.12 5.97 0.03
CA ASP A 135 8.94 6.28 -1.40
C ASP A 135 7.62 7.05 -1.68
N ALA A 136 6.52 6.64 -1.05
CA ALA A 136 5.24 7.34 -1.13
C ALA A 136 5.31 8.77 -0.60
N LEU A 137 5.91 8.96 0.59
CA LEU A 137 6.08 10.27 1.21
C LEU A 137 6.86 11.22 0.30
N ARG A 138 7.98 10.76 -0.26
CA ARG A 138 8.76 11.53 -1.24
C ARG A 138 7.93 11.90 -2.47
N ALA A 139 7.16 10.97 -3.01
CA ALA A 139 6.29 11.22 -4.15
C ALA A 139 5.22 12.28 -3.83
N THR A 140 4.57 12.19 -2.67
CA THR A 140 3.56 13.15 -2.21
C THR A 140 4.14 14.56 -2.09
N MET A 141 5.27 14.70 -1.39
CA MET A 141 5.93 15.99 -1.18
C MET A 141 6.40 16.59 -2.51
N ALA A 142 6.99 15.79 -3.40
CA ALA A 142 7.45 16.25 -4.71
C ALA A 142 6.32 16.67 -5.65
N SER A 143 5.08 16.23 -5.41
CA SER A 143 3.89 16.65 -6.16
C SER A 143 3.19 17.88 -5.53
N GLY A 144 3.74 18.48 -4.48
CA GLY A 144 3.19 19.67 -3.82
C GLY A 144 2.02 19.40 -2.87
N LEU A 145 1.69 18.13 -2.63
CA LEU A 145 0.58 17.72 -1.77
C LEU A 145 0.99 17.68 -0.29
N ASP A 146 0.01 17.75 0.60
CA ASP A 146 0.18 17.56 2.04
C ASP A 146 0.15 16.05 2.39
N PRO A 147 1.24 15.47 2.94
CA PRO A 147 1.26 14.07 3.35
C PRO A 147 0.26 13.70 4.44
N ALA A 148 -0.15 14.63 5.29
CA ALA A 148 -1.05 14.36 6.42
C ALA A 148 -2.50 14.15 5.99
N ILE A 149 -2.87 14.59 4.78
CA ILE A 149 -4.27 14.59 4.30
C ILE A 149 -4.50 13.47 3.28
N GLY A 150 -4.88 12.31 3.80
CA GLY A 150 -5.28 11.14 3.00
C GLY A 150 -6.78 11.11 2.67
N PHE A 151 -7.14 10.21 1.77
CA PHE A 151 -8.49 9.96 1.29
C PHE A 151 -9.05 8.62 1.76
N LEU A 152 -8.20 7.59 1.87
CA LEU A 152 -8.56 6.29 2.44
C LEU A 152 -8.27 6.25 3.95
N HIS A 153 -7.06 6.67 4.35
CA HIS A 153 -6.71 6.85 5.74
C HIS A 153 -7.07 8.26 6.19
N GLN A 154 -7.95 8.38 7.19
CA GLN A 154 -8.31 9.67 7.79
C GLN A 154 -7.06 10.41 8.31
N PRO A 155 -7.01 11.74 8.35
CA PRO A 155 -5.94 12.45 9.04
C PRO A 155 -5.84 12.00 10.51
N ALA A 156 -4.62 11.79 11.01
CA ALA A 156 -4.37 11.49 12.42
C ALA A 156 -3.02 12.09 12.83
N TRP A 157 -2.88 12.44 14.11
CA TRP A 157 -1.66 13.08 14.60
C TRP A 157 -0.43 12.20 14.34
N GLY A 158 0.59 12.80 13.71
CA GLY A 158 1.84 12.11 13.36
C GLY A 158 1.74 11.06 12.24
N ARG A 159 0.59 10.97 11.53
CA ARG A 159 0.43 10.05 10.40
C ARG A 159 0.47 10.80 9.06
N ASP A 160 1.36 10.37 8.19
CA ASP A 160 1.36 10.75 6.77
C ASP A 160 0.24 9.98 6.03
N SER A 161 -1.02 10.34 6.25
CA SER A 161 -2.17 9.59 5.74
C SER A 161 -2.20 9.43 4.23
N LEU A 162 -1.82 10.45 3.45
CA LEU A 162 -1.72 10.32 2.00
C LEU A 162 -0.56 9.42 1.58
N ALA A 163 0.57 9.47 2.29
CA ALA A 163 1.65 8.54 2.04
C ALA A 163 1.23 7.09 2.37
N CYS A 164 0.44 6.88 3.43
CA CYS A 164 -0.17 5.59 3.73
C CYS A 164 -1.08 5.12 2.58
N ASP A 165 -1.92 6.00 2.04
CA ASP A 165 -2.78 5.70 0.89
C ASP A 165 -2.00 5.28 -0.35
N LEU A 166 -0.96 6.03 -0.71
CA LEU A 166 -0.11 5.71 -1.84
C LEU A 166 0.76 4.46 -1.60
N THR A 167 1.03 4.13 -0.34
CA THR A 167 1.70 2.88 0.03
C THR A 167 0.85 1.69 -0.36
N GLU A 168 -0.48 1.79 -0.29
CA GLU A 168 -1.41 0.69 -0.65
C GLU A 168 -1.20 0.19 -2.08
N ILE A 169 -0.83 1.08 -3.01
CA ILE A 169 -0.52 0.74 -4.42
C ILE A 169 0.76 -0.11 -4.52
N ALA A 170 1.70 0.06 -3.59
CA ALA A 170 2.98 -0.63 -3.56
C ALA A 170 2.96 -1.93 -2.73
N ARG A 171 1.99 -2.13 -1.83
CA ARG A 171 2.00 -3.27 -0.90
C ARG A 171 2.03 -4.62 -1.59
N SER A 172 1.23 -4.83 -2.64
CA SER A 172 1.26 -6.12 -3.35
C SER A 172 2.56 -6.39 -4.10
N ARG A 173 3.32 -5.35 -4.44
CA ARG A 173 4.68 -5.52 -4.96
C ARG A 173 5.62 -5.97 -3.85
N VAL A 174 5.53 -5.36 -2.67
CA VAL A 174 6.28 -5.81 -1.49
C VAL A 174 5.93 -7.26 -1.14
N GLU A 175 4.64 -7.62 -1.11
CA GLU A 175 4.17 -8.99 -0.87
C GLU A 175 4.73 -9.97 -1.92
N GLN A 176 4.73 -9.57 -3.19
CA GLN A 176 5.32 -10.36 -4.26
C GLN A 176 6.84 -10.54 -4.08
N LEU A 177 7.57 -9.47 -3.76
CA LEU A 177 9.02 -9.54 -3.50
C LEU A 177 9.32 -10.45 -2.32
N THR A 178 8.60 -10.30 -1.20
CA THR A 178 8.75 -11.14 -0.02
C THR A 178 8.59 -12.62 -0.38
N TRP A 179 7.53 -12.96 -1.11
CA TRP A 179 7.31 -14.34 -1.53
C TRP A 179 8.48 -14.85 -2.38
N HIS A 180 8.94 -14.08 -3.37
CA HIS A 180 10.08 -14.46 -4.20
C HIS A 180 11.36 -14.68 -3.40
N LEU A 181 11.70 -13.78 -2.46
CA LEU A 181 12.92 -13.87 -1.65
C LEU A 181 13.02 -15.18 -0.87
N PHE A 182 11.89 -15.69 -0.36
CA PHE A 182 11.86 -16.97 0.34
C PHE A 182 11.71 -18.16 -0.61
N ALA A 183 10.89 -18.04 -1.67
CA ALA A 183 10.68 -19.10 -2.65
C ALA A 183 11.96 -19.47 -3.40
N ASN A 184 12.81 -18.49 -3.73
CA ASN A 184 14.10 -18.69 -4.39
C ASN A 184 15.28 -18.87 -3.41
N ARG A 185 15.01 -18.90 -2.10
CA ARG A 185 16.00 -19.04 -1.02
C ARG A 185 17.06 -17.93 -0.97
N SER A 186 16.76 -16.74 -1.51
CA SER A 186 17.59 -15.53 -1.33
C SER A 186 17.64 -15.10 0.14
N LEU A 187 16.57 -15.37 0.88
CA LEU A 187 16.52 -15.25 2.33
C LEU A 187 16.06 -16.58 2.94
N ARG A 188 16.64 -16.91 4.10
CA ARG A 188 16.39 -18.14 4.87
C ARG A 188 16.20 -17.79 6.34
N ALA A 189 15.68 -18.71 7.14
CA ALA A 189 15.51 -18.51 8.58
C ALA A 189 16.81 -18.05 9.28
N GLY A 190 17.97 -18.56 8.85
CA GLY A 190 19.29 -18.17 9.38
C GLY A 190 19.73 -16.73 9.08
N ASP A 191 19.03 -16.01 8.22
CA ASP A 191 19.30 -14.59 7.93
C ASP A 191 18.66 -13.64 8.96
N PHE A 192 17.97 -14.20 9.95
CA PHE A 192 17.23 -13.45 10.95
C PHE A 192 17.73 -13.73 12.36
N SER A 193 17.57 -12.75 13.24
CA SER A 193 17.86 -12.86 14.67
C SER A 193 16.66 -12.36 15.46
N THR A 194 16.41 -12.97 16.61
CA THR A 194 15.48 -12.44 17.59
C THR A 194 16.16 -11.30 18.35
N ASP A 195 15.38 -10.29 18.74
CA ASP A 195 15.81 -9.20 19.61
C ASP A 195 16.18 -9.71 21.00
N SER A 196 16.93 -8.91 21.76
CA SER A 196 17.37 -9.21 23.13
C SER A 196 16.23 -9.62 24.04
N ASP A 197 15.06 -9.00 23.84
CA ASP A 197 13.88 -9.19 24.69
C ASP A 197 13.02 -10.38 24.21
N GLY A 198 13.44 -11.09 23.15
CA GLY A 198 12.78 -12.28 22.62
C GLY A 198 11.51 -12.01 21.79
N GLU A 199 11.00 -10.77 21.77
CA GLU A 199 9.68 -10.48 21.18
C GLU A 199 9.69 -10.20 19.68
N GLY A 200 10.81 -9.73 19.13
CA GLY A 200 10.92 -9.24 17.76
C GLY A 200 11.93 -9.99 16.89
N VAL A 201 11.63 -10.18 15.62
CA VAL A 201 12.52 -10.76 14.61
C VAL A 201 13.05 -9.67 13.69
N ARG A 202 14.37 -9.64 13.49
CA ARG A 202 15.08 -8.67 12.65
C ARG A 202 15.96 -9.34 11.61
N LEU A 203 16.10 -8.68 10.46
CA LEU A 203 17.05 -9.07 9.42
C LEU A 203 18.49 -8.77 9.87
N ARG A 204 19.34 -9.80 9.86
CA ARG A 204 20.77 -9.70 10.24
C ARG A 204 21.52 -8.81 9.26
N LYS A 205 22.61 -8.19 9.75
CA LYS A 205 23.45 -7.29 8.95
C LYS A 205 24.00 -7.96 7.69
N SER A 206 24.39 -9.23 7.78
CA SER A 206 24.92 -10.02 6.65
C SER A 206 23.93 -10.16 5.49
N ALA A 207 22.63 -10.24 5.79
CA ALA A 207 21.58 -10.46 4.79
C ALA A 207 21.00 -9.15 4.21
N ARG A 208 21.31 -8.00 4.81
CA ARG A 208 20.80 -6.69 4.37
C ARG A 208 21.24 -6.34 2.95
N CYS A 209 22.51 -6.60 2.60
CA CYS A 209 23.02 -6.29 1.25
C CYS A 209 22.21 -7.00 0.18
N ASN A 210 21.90 -8.29 0.37
CA ASN A 210 21.09 -9.05 -0.57
C ASN A 210 19.65 -8.51 -0.65
N PHE A 211 19.01 -8.30 0.50
CA PHE A 211 17.66 -7.73 0.55
C PHE A 211 17.57 -6.39 -0.17
N PHE A 212 18.46 -5.44 0.12
CA PHE A 212 18.41 -4.10 -0.47
C PHE A 212 18.71 -4.11 -1.97
N ALA A 213 19.60 -5.00 -2.45
CA ALA A 213 19.82 -5.17 -3.88
C ALA A 213 18.55 -5.65 -4.61
N CYS A 214 17.87 -6.67 -4.06
CA CYS A 214 16.59 -7.14 -4.60
C CYS A 214 15.49 -6.07 -4.51
N TRP A 215 15.43 -5.33 -3.40
CA TRP A 215 14.49 -4.23 -3.20
C TRP A 215 14.65 -3.16 -4.29
N GLU A 216 15.87 -2.65 -4.50
CA GLU A 216 16.10 -1.57 -5.47
C GLU A 216 15.76 -1.98 -6.91
N ALA A 217 16.05 -3.23 -7.29
CA ALA A 217 15.63 -3.75 -8.58
C ALA A 217 14.09 -3.81 -8.70
N HIS A 218 13.42 -4.28 -7.65
CA HIS A 218 11.98 -4.46 -7.62
C HIS A 218 11.19 -3.14 -7.49
N ALA A 219 11.78 -2.13 -6.85
CA ALA A 219 11.11 -0.90 -6.43
C ALA A 219 10.84 0.09 -7.55
N LYS A 220 11.61 0.02 -8.64
CA LYS A 220 11.47 0.90 -9.82
C LYS A 220 10.02 1.02 -10.30
N LEU A 221 9.27 -0.09 -10.30
CA LEU A 221 7.90 -0.12 -10.80
C LEU A 221 6.92 0.55 -9.83
N HIS A 222 6.96 0.21 -8.53
CA HIS A 222 6.02 0.80 -7.58
C HIS A 222 6.30 2.28 -7.32
N ARG A 223 7.57 2.72 -7.35
CA ARG A 223 7.94 4.14 -7.30
C ARG A 223 7.32 4.93 -8.45
N ARG A 224 7.35 4.36 -9.68
CA ARG A 224 6.67 4.97 -10.85
C ARG A 224 5.16 5.06 -10.64
N TRP A 225 4.54 4.03 -10.08
CA TRP A 225 3.11 4.04 -9.79
C TRP A 225 2.73 5.06 -8.72
N GLN A 226 3.48 5.13 -7.62
CA GLN A 226 3.28 6.12 -6.56
C GLN A 226 3.43 7.54 -7.09
N LYS A 227 4.49 7.82 -7.88
CA LYS A 227 4.67 9.13 -8.54
C LYS A 227 3.52 9.47 -9.47
N ARG A 228 3.07 8.53 -10.28
CA ARG A 228 1.91 8.74 -11.18
C ARG A 228 0.64 9.04 -10.40
N ALA A 229 0.35 8.25 -9.36
CA ALA A 229 -0.83 8.45 -8.52
C ALA A 229 -0.79 9.82 -7.80
N ALA A 230 0.35 10.19 -7.21
CA ALA A 230 0.55 11.50 -6.59
C ALA A 230 0.33 12.63 -7.58
N ASN A 231 0.87 12.54 -8.81
CA ASN A 231 0.67 13.55 -9.85
C ASN A 231 -0.78 13.63 -10.34
N THR A 232 -1.49 12.49 -10.47
CA THR A 232 -2.91 12.50 -10.84
C THR A 232 -3.74 13.19 -9.78
N ILE A 233 -3.49 12.89 -8.49
CA ILE A 233 -4.15 13.55 -7.37
C ILE A 233 -3.84 15.05 -7.39
N ALA A 234 -2.56 15.43 -7.51
CA ALA A 234 -2.12 16.82 -7.55
C ALA A 234 -2.77 17.61 -8.69
N SER A 235 -2.93 17.00 -9.87
CA SER A 235 -3.60 17.64 -11.01
C SER A 235 -5.08 17.91 -10.73
N HIS A 236 -5.76 16.95 -10.10
CA HIS A 236 -7.16 17.11 -9.71
C HIS A 236 -7.32 18.18 -8.61
N CYS A 237 -6.46 18.13 -7.58
CA CYS A 237 -6.46 19.12 -6.51
C CYS A 237 -6.10 20.53 -7.03
N LEU A 238 -5.21 20.66 -8.01
CA LEU A 238 -4.93 21.95 -8.64
C LEU A 238 -6.16 22.54 -9.33
N HIS A 239 -6.91 21.72 -10.08
CA HIS A 239 -8.12 22.17 -10.75
C HIS A 239 -9.17 22.66 -9.75
N LEU A 240 -9.42 21.87 -8.68
CA LEU A 240 -10.34 22.25 -7.61
C LEU A 240 -9.86 23.50 -6.86
N GLY A 241 -8.56 23.58 -6.55
CA GLY A 241 -7.96 24.75 -5.90
C GLY A 241 -8.10 26.04 -6.71
N LYS A 242 -7.97 25.97 -8.05
CA LYS A 242 -8.19 27.13 -8.93
C LYS A 242 -9.65 27.60 -8.89
N SER A 243 -10.62 26.69 -8.83
CA SER A 243 -12.04 27.08 -8.68
C SER A 243 -12.36 27.74 -7.33
N LEU A 244 -11.61 27.40 -6.27
CA LEU A 244 -11.77 28.00 -4.94
C LEU A 244 -11.13 29.38 -4.83
N ASN A 245 -10.18 29.71 -5.71
CA ASN A 245 -9.50 31.01 -5.71
C ASN A 245 -9.28 31.52 -7.15
N PRO A 246 -10.34 32.02 -7.82
CA PRO A 246 -10.29 32.41 -9.23
C PRO A 246 -9.40 33.64 -9.51
N GLY A 247 -9.10 34.47 -8.50
CA GLY A 247 -8.30 35.69 -8.66
C GLY A 247 -6.78 35.48 -8.83
N ASN A 248 -6.29 34.24 -8.73
CA ASN A 248 -4.87 33.92 -8.86
C ASN A 248 -4.44 33.48 -10.26
N SER A 249 -5.32 33.49 -11.27
CA SER A 249 -4.95 33.11 -12.66
C SER A 249 -4.39 34.26 -13.50
N GLU A 250 -4.31 35.49 -12.97
CA GLU A 250 -3.84 36.67 -13.71
C GLU A 250 -2.32 36.92 -13.60
N TYR A 251 -1.56 36.03 -12.92
CA TYR A 251 -0.12 36.19 -12.69
C TYR A 251 0.76 35.05 -13.23
N ASP A 252 0.23 34.17 -14.08
CA ASP A 252 0.98 33.14 -14.83
C ASP A 252 1.44 33.67 -16.20
#